data_AF-J9WPH9-F1
#
_entry.id   AF-J9WPH9-F1
#
_cell.length_a   1.000
_cell.length_b   1.000
_cell.length_c   1.000
_cell.angle_alpha   90.00
_cell.angle_beta   90.00
_cell.angle_gamma   90.00
#
_symmetry.space_group_name_H-M   'P 1'
#
loop_
_entity.id
_entity.type
_entity.pdbx_description
1 polymer ?
#
loop_
_entity_poly.entity_id
_entity_poly.type
_entity_poly.pdbx_seq_one_letter_code
_entity_poly.pdbx_strand_id
1 'polypeptide(L)' 'MIDLLANEIPALNRDTAQHLKRYTLRDDPGSYGFAVPAEQTNMEVLALSFDELTAALLEDMPDSITSQVTRWRQ' A
#
# COMPACT_ATOMS: atom_id res chain seq x y z
N MET A 1 -5.75 12.55 -13.63
CA MET A 1 -5.51 11.70 -12.45
C MET A 1 -6.27 10.39 -12.60
N ILE A 2 -7.60 10.41 -12.79
CA ILE A 2 -8.40 9.21 -13.11
C ILE A 2 -7.89 8.50 -14.38
N ASP A 3 -7.63 9.24 -15.47
CA ASP A 3 -7.11 8.63 -16.71
C ASP A 3 -5.69 8.05 -16.54
N LEU A 4 -4.90 8.60 -15.61
CA LEU A 4 -3.57 8.08 -15.29
C LEU A 4 -3.71 6.73 -14.55
N LEU A 5 -4.52 6.70 -13.49
CA LEU A 5 -4.76 5.50 -12.68
C LEU A 5 -5.44 4.38 -13.48
N ALA A 6 -6.41 4.72 -14.35
CA ALA A 6 -7.10 3.76 -15.20
C ALA A 6 -6.20 3.22 -16.33
N ASN A 7 -5.19 3.99 -16.78
CA ASN A 7 -4.21 3.51 -17.77
C ASN A 7 -3.13 2.65 -17.13
N GLU A 8 -2.69 2.96 -15.91
CA GLU A 8 -1.64 2.19 -15.21
C GLU A 8 -2.18 0.93 -14.51
N ILE A 9 -3.46 0.91 -14.15
CA ILE A 9 -4.10 -0.23 -13.52
C ILE A 9 -5.26 -0.70 -14.43
N PRO A 10 -5.01 -1.65 -15.36
CA PRO A 10 -6.02 -2.10 -16.32
C PRO A 10 -7.28 -2.71 -15.68
N ALA A 11 -7.15 -3.23 -14.45
CA ALA A 11 -8.26 -3.78 -13.67
C ALA A 11 -9.12 -2.70 -12.98
N LEU A 12 -8.64 -1.46 -12.91
CA LEU A 12 -9.34 -0.36 -12.29
C LEU A 12 -10.39 0.19 -13.27
N ASN A 13 -11.64 -0.18 -13.05
CA ASN A 13 -12.73 0.33 -13.86
C ASN A 13 -12.87 1.87 -13.67
N ARG A 14 -13.29 2.58 -14.72
CA ARG A 14 -13.41 4.06 -14.68
C ARG A 14 -14.43 4.56 -13.66
N ASP A 15 -15.49 3.79 -13.41
CA ASP A 15 -16.57 4.13 -12.48
C ASP A 15 -16.10 4.07 -11.02
N THR A 16 -15.22 3.16 -10.67
CA THR A 16 -14.54 3.09 -9.38
C THR A 16 -13.47 4.18 -9.28
N ALA A 17 -12.72 4.42 -10.36
CA ALA A 17 -11.65 5.40 -10.36
C ALA A 17 -12.14 6.84 -10.09
N GLN A 18 -13.34 7.22 -10.54
CA GLN A 18 -13.95 8.52 -10.22
C GLN A 18 -14.32 8.68 -8.74
N HIS A 19 -14.47 7.59 -7.99
CA HIS A 19 -14.79 7.61 -6.57
C HIS A 19 -13.55 7.57 -5.68
N LEU A 20 -12.36 7.34 -6.24
CA LEU A 20 -11.11 7.35 -5.48
C LEU A 20 -10.77 8.77 -5.02
N LYS A 21 -10.38 8.88 -3.74
CA LYS A 21 -9.80 10.08 -3.15
C LYS A 21 -8.38 9.80 -2.72
N ARG A 22 -7.51 10.80 -2.85
CA ARG A 22 -6.15 10.77 -2.30
C ARG A 22 -6.21 11.10 -0.82
N TYR A 23 -5.63 10.25 0.01
CA TYR A 23 -5.39 10.49 1.43
C TYR A 23 -3.89 10.61 1.66
N THR A 24 -3.48 11.69 2.31
CA THR A 24 -2.07 11.98 2.63
C THR A 24 -1.85 11.80 4.12
N LEU A 25 -0.70 11.28 4.50
CA LEU A 25 -0.28 11.32 5.89
C LEU A 25 -0.10 12.78 6.31
N ARG A 26 -0.57 13.14 7.51
CA ARG A 26 -0.56 14.54 7.98
C ARG A 26 0.86 15.10 8.07
N ASP A 27 1.80 14.28 8.54
CA ASP A 27 3.16 14.71 8.84
C ASP A 27 4.13 14.48 7.67
N ASP A 28 3.70 13.74 6.64
CA ASP A 28 4.41 13.56 5.38
C ASP A 28 3.44 13.55 4.18
N PRO A 29 3.23 14.71 3.53
CA PRO A 29 2.36 14.80 2.34
C PRO A 29 2.87 14.01 1.13
N GLY A 30 4.14 13.59 1.14
CA GLY A 30 4.75 12.71 0.15
C GLY A 30 4.28 11.27 0.28
N SER A 31 3.89 10.85 1.48
CA SER A 31 3.25 9.57 1.75
C SER A 31 1.74 9.67 1.53
N TYR A 32 1.23 8.97 0.51
CA TYR A 32 -0.18 8.99 0.16
C TYR A 32 -0.69 7.65 -0.34
N GLY A 33 -2.01 7.47 -0.24
CA GLY A 33 -2.73 6.37 -0.87
C GLY A 33 -4.06 6.83 -1.48
N PHE A 34 -4.67 5.97 -2.27
CA PHE A 34 -5.98 6.21 -2.87
C PHE A 34 -6.99 5.18 -2.35
N ALA A 35 -8.15 5.65 -1.90
CA ALA A 35 -9.28 4.79 -1.56
C ALA A 35 -10.61 5.45 -1.87
N VAL A 36 -11.65 4.64 -1.98
CA VAL A 36 -13.03 5.14 -1.92
C VAL A 36 -13.33 5.62 -0.50
N PRO A 37 -14.15 6.67 -0.30
CA PRO A 37 -14.46 7.21 1.02
C PRO A 37 -14.96 6.18 2.04
N ALA A 38 -15.74 5.20 1.58
CA ALA A 38 -16.26 4.13 2.45
C ALA A 38 -15.17 3.19 3.00
N GLU A 39 -14.03 3.10 2.33
CA GLU A 39 -12.91 2.23 2.71
C GLU A 39 -11.80 2.99 3.44
N GLN A 40 -11.90 4.32 3.58
CA GLN A 40 -10.89 5.15 4.24
C GLN A 40 -10.58 4.65 5.65
N THR A 41 -11.60 4.27 6.43
CA THR A 41 -11.42 3.78 7.80
C THR A 41 -10.68 2.46 7.89
N ASN A 42 -10.59 1.71 6.79
CA ASN A 42 -9.87 0.45 6.70
C ASN A 42 -8.46 0.62 6.12
N MET A 43 -8.04 1.85 5.81
CA MET A 43 -6.74 2.15 5.26
C MET A 43 -5.79 2.72 6.30
N GLU A 44 -4.55 2.25 6.27
CA GLU A 44 -3.42 2.82 6.98
C GLU A 44 -2.30 3.14 5.97
N VAL A 45 -1.83 4.39 5.96
CA VAL A 45 -0.69 4.79 5.13
C VAL A 45 0.57 4.64 5.98
N LEU A 46 1.30 3.57 5.75
CA LEU A 46 2.58 3.32 6.40
C LEU A 46 3.66 4.14 5.67
N ALA A 47 4.25 5.13 6.35
CA ALA A 47 5.40 5.87 5.87
C ALA A 47 6.70 5.08 6.08
N LEU A 48 6.73 3.84 5.60
CA LEU A 48 7.86 2.93 5.68
C LEU A 48 8.38 2.65 4.27
N SER A 49 9.70 2.62 4.12
CA SER A 49 10.33 1.98 2.97
C SER A 49 10.00 0.49 2.94
N PHE A 50 10.21 -0.17 1.80
CA PHE A 50 9.98 -1.60 1.67
C PHE A 50 10.83 -2.44 2.63
N ASP A 51 12.06 -1.99 2.91
CA ASP A 51 12.95 -2.65 3.85
C ASP A 51 12.49 -2.46 5.30
N GLU A 52 12.03 -1.25 5.66
CA GLU A 52 11.46 -0.98 6.99
C GLU A 52 10.15 -1.76 7.22
N LEU A 53 9.28 -1.83 6.20
CA LEU A 53 8.07 -2.65 6.24
C LEU A 53 8.42 -4.13 6.40
N THR A 54 9.40 -4.61 5.65
CA THR A 54 9.88 -6.00 5.78
C THR A 54 10.39 -6.25 7.19
N ALA A 55 11.23 -5.36 7.73
CA ALA A 55 11.78 -5.51 9.08
C ALA A 55 10.66 -5.55 10.14
N ALA A 56 9.70 -4.62 10.06
CA ALA A 56 8.56 -4.56 10.98
C ALA A 56 7.67 -5.81 10.90
N LEU A 57 7.45 -6.35 9.71
CA LEU A 57 6.66 -7.58 9.53
C LEU A 57 7.38 -8.83 10.05
N LEU A 58 8.72 -8.84 10.01
CA LEU A 58 9.53 -9.96 10.48
C LEU A 58 9.90 -9.85 11.96
N GLU A 59 9.69 -8.70 12.59
CA GLU A 59 9.86 -8.53 14.03
C GLU A 59 8.94 -9.51 14.77
N ASP A 60 9.51 -10.22 15.75
CA ASP A 60 8.85 -11.27 16.54
C ASP A 60 8.29 -12.47 15.75
N MET A 61 8.58 -12.59 14.46
CA MET A 61 8.25 -13.80 13.70
C MET A 61 9.18 -14.96 14.08
N PRO A 62 8.66 -16.20 14.15
CA PRO A 62 9.49 -17.37 14.43
C PRO A 62 10.59 -17.57 13.36
N ASP A 63 11.79 -17.96 13.80
CA ASP A 63 12.93 -18.27 12.92
C ASP A 63 12.58 -19.28 11.81
N SER A 64 11.67 -20.20 12.09
CA SER A 64 11.17 -21.20 11.14
C SER A 64 10.45 -20.60 9.93
N ILE A 65 9.95 -19.36 10.06
CA ILE A 65 9.29 -18.61 9.00
C ILE A 65 10.25 -17.59 8.39
N THR A 66 10.98 -16.80 9.20
CA THR A 66 11.88 -15.76 8.70
C THR A 66 13.03 -16.34 7.86
N SER A 67 13.51 -17.54 8.18
CA SER A 67 14.52 -18.27 7.39
C SER A 67 14.06 -18.67 5.97
N GLN A 68 12.75 -18.68 5.70
CA GLN A 68 12.19 -19.01 4.39
C GLN A 68 12.09 -17.79 3.46
N VAL A 69 12.16 -16.57 3.99
CA VAL A 69 12.00 -15.34 3.20
C VAL A 69 13.08 -15.23 2.12
N THR A 70 14.30 -15.64 2.41
CA THR A 70 15.42 -15.66 1.45
C THR A 70 15.15 -16.59 0.25
N ARG A 71 14.34 -17.64 0.46
CA ARG A 71 13.96 -18.60 -0.59
C ARG A 71 12.82 -18.06 -1.48
N TRP A 72 11.95 -17.20 -0.96
CA TRP A 72 10.82 -16.64 -1.71
C TRP A 72 11.19 -15.42 -2.56
N ARG A 73 12.35 -14.81 -2.33
CA ARG A 73 12.88 -13.68 -3.11
C ARG A 73 13.67 -14.11 -4.37
N GLN A 74 13.76 -15.41 -4.67
CA GLN A 74 14.37 -15.96 -5.89
C GLN A 74 13.33 -16.15 -7.00
#